data_AF-A0A1E5LG32-F1
#
_entry.id   AF-A0A1E5LG32-F1
#
_cell.length_a   1.000
_cell.length_b   1.000
_cell.length_c   1.000
_cell.angle_alpha   90.00
_cell.angle_beta   90.00
_cell.angle_gamma   90.00
#
_symmetry.space_group_name_H-M   'P 1'
#
loop_
_entity.id
_entity.type
_entity.pdbx_description
1 polymer ?
#
loop_
_entity_poly.entity_id
_entity_poly.type
_entity_poly.pdbx_seq_one_letter_code
_entity_poly.pdbx_strand_id
1 'polypeptide(L)'
;MTINTPFFLFCAFAILILIPLSVIRDIKNNKKPIDIFTSNIVLFVILLVSLGEVLRSMLSTNAMNYFNQTLFLLIIIVGVIPAILFVIYSIKSDFKKWSDPDEYKYYWLYKIRYILLMFLTIIFIVALYRFYLIYKIVFT
;
A
#
# COMPACT_ATOMS: atom_id res chain seq x y z
N MET A 1 13.46 5.10 25.40
CA MET A 1 13.48 3.92 24.49
C MET A 1 12.66 2.83 25.12
N THR A 2 11.70 2.25 24.37
CA THR A 2 10.97 1.07 24.84
C THR A 2 11.86 -0.16 24.64
N ILE A 3 11.67 -1.21 25.45
CA ILE A 3 12.43 -2.47 25.35
C ILE A 3 12.34 -3.08 23.93
N ASN A 4 11.28 -2.76 23.19
CA ASN A 4 11.01 -3.30 21.86
C ASN A 4 11.69 -2.52 20.72
N THR A 5 12.15 -1.29 20.96
CA THR A 5 12.84 -0.46 19.94
C THR A 5 14.04 -1.19 19.28
N PRO A 6 14.97 -1.82 20.02
CA PRO A 6 16.09 -2.53 19.39
C PRO A 6 15.66 -3.72 18.53
N PHE A 7 14.57 -4.40 18.89
CA PHE A 7 13.99 -5.47 18.07
C PHE A 7 13.47 -4.92 16.73
N PHE A 8 12.69 -3.84 16.75
CA PHE A 8 12.20 -3.20 15.52
C PHE A 8 13.33 -2.62 14.66
N LEU A 9 14.39 -2.10 15.29
CA LEU A 9 15.57 -1.60 14.59
C LEU A 9 16.32 -2.74 13.88
N PHE A 10 16.49 -3.87 14.56
CA PHE A 10 17.06 -5.09 13.97
C PHE A 10 16.20 -5.61 12.82
N CYS A 11 14.88 -5.69 13.00
CA CYS A 11 13.95 -6.09 11.96
C CYS A 11 14.03 -5.16 10.73
N ALA A 12 14.03 -3.84 10.94
CA ALA A 12 14.16 -2.87 9.86
C ALA A 12 15.47 -3.09 9.09
N PHE A 13 16.59 -3.27 9.79
CA PHE A 13 17.89 -3.51 9.17
C PHE A 13 17.94 -4.83 8.38
N ALA A 14 17.44 -5.92 8.96
CA ALA A 14 17.37 -7.22 8.31
C ALA A 14 16.52 -7.16 7.03
N ILE A 15 15.37 -6.48 7.07
CA ILE A 15 14.47 -6.36 5.93
C ILE A 15 15.08 -5.47 4.83
N LEU A 16 15.80 -4.41 5.21
CA LEU A 16 16.50 -3.53 4.27
C LEU A 16 17.53 -4.30 3.42
N ILE A 17 18.09 -5.39 3.97
CA ILE A 17 18.98 -6.30 3.24
C ILE A 17 18.18 -7.38 2.48
N LEU A 18 17.12 -7.93 3.08
CA LEU A 18 16.33 -9.02 2.47
C LEU A 18 15.54 -8.59 1.23
N ILE A 19 15.00 -7.36 1.19
CA ILE A 19 14.28 -6.84 0.02
C ILE A 19 15.16 -6.82 -1.23
N PRO A 20 16.33 -6.15 -1.25
CA PRO A 20 17.16 -6.12 -2.45
C PRO A 20 17.66 -7.53 -2.83
N LEU A 21 18.00 -8.39 -1.86
CA LEU A 21 18.35 -9.78 -2.17
C LEU A 21 17.20 -10.55 -2.83
N SER A 22 15.98 -10.39 -2.33
CA SER A 22 14.79 -11.05 -2.89
C SER A 22 14.48 -10.53 -4.29
N VAL A 23 14.57 -9.21 -4.51
CA VAL A 23 14.39 -8.57 -5.82
C VAL A 23 15.46 -9.06 -6.81
N ILE A 24 16.74 -9.07 -6.44
CA ILE A 24 17.82 -9.56 -7.32
C ILE A 24 17.60 -11.03 -7.67
N ARG A 25 17.22 -11.86 -6.69
CA ARG A 25 16.90 -13.28 -6.93
C ARG A 25 15.74 -13.44 -7.90
N ASP A 26 14.68 -12.67 -7.73
CA ASP A 26 13.48 -12.75 -8.57
C ASP A 26 13.74 -12.24 -10.00
N ILE A 27 14.59 -11.22 -10.17
CA ILE A 27 15.08 -10.76 -11.48
C ILE A 27 15.91 -11.87 -12.14
N LYS A 28 16.83 -12.52 -11.41
CA LYS A 28 17.62 -13.65 -11.93
C LYS A 28 16.74 -14.83 -12.38
N ASN A 29 15.57 -14.99 -11.78
CA ASN A 29 14.59 -16.01 -12.13
C ASN A 29 13.63 -15.58 -13.26
N ASN A 30 13.89 -14.46 -13.95
CA ASN A 30 13.05 -13.91 -15.03
C ASN A 30 11.57 -13.72 -14.65
N LYS A 31 11.28 -13.43 -13.37
CA LYS A 31 9.90 -13.14 -12.95
C LYS A 31 9.42 -11.81 -13.54
N LYS A 32 8.13 -11.72 -13.85
CA LYS A 32 7.53 -10.47 -14.33
C LYS A 32 7.60 -9.41 -13.22
N PRO A 33 7.77 -8.12 -13.54
CA PRO A 33 7.87 -7.05 -12.54
C PRO A 33 6.71 -7.02 -11.53
N ILE A 34 5.51 -7.36 -11.98
CA ILE A 34 4.30 -7.45 -11.13
C ILE A 34 4.44 -8.57 -10.09
N ASP A 35 5.00 -9.71 -10.47
CA ASP A 35 5.20 -10.84 -9.56
C ASP A 35 6.30 -10.55 -8.54
N ILE A 36 7.34 -9.83 -8.96
CA ILE A 36 8.41 -9.34 -8.07
C ILE A 36 7.83 -8.36 -7.04
N PHE A 37 7.04 -7.39 -7.49
CA PHE A 37 6.39 -6.43 -6.60
C PHE A 37 5.46 -7.12 -5.59
N THR A 38 4.60 -8.01 -6.07
CA THR A 38 3.63 -8.72 -5.22
C THR A 38 4.33 -9.65 -4.22
N SER A 39 5.42 -10.31 -4.61
CA SER A 39 6.19 -11.18 -3.71
C SER A 39 6.91 -10.41 -2.60
N ASN A 40 7.25 -9.15 -2.84
CA ASN A 40 8.03 -8.32 -1.90
C ASN A 40 7.18 -7.30 -1.13
N ILE A 41 5.90 -7.14 -1.45
CA ILE A 41 5.04 -6.13 -0.82
C ILE A 41 4.87 -6.34 0.68
N VAL A 42 4.80 -7.60 1.13
CA VAL A 42 4.71 -7.92 2.57
C VAL A 42 5.98 -7.49 3.29
N LEU A 43 7.16 -7.77 2.73
CA LEU A 43 8.43 -7.33 3.30
C LEU A 43 8.50 -5.80 3.37
N PHE A 44 8.03 -5.11 2.34
CA PHE A 44 7.95 -3.65 2.33
C PHE A 44 7.01 -3.10 3.42
N VAL A 45 5.84 -3.72 3.63
CA VAL A 45 4.93 -3.32 4.72
C VAL A 45 5.57 -3.54 6.08
N ILE A 46 6.24 -4.67 6.31
CA ILE A 46 6.93 -4.94 7.59
C ILE A 46 8.07 -3.93 7.81
N LEU A 47 8.79 -3.52 6.76
CA LEU A 47 9.80 -2.47 6.84
C LEU A 47 9.19 -1.14 7.32
N LEU A 48 8.07 -0.72 6.73
CA LEU A 48 7.40 0.52 7.10
C LEU A 48 6.91 0.51 8.55
N VAL A 49 6.33 -0.61 9.01
CA VAL A 49 5.88 -0.77 10.40
C VAL A 49 7.08 -0.71 11.36
N SER A 50 8.16 -1.42 11.04
CA SER A 50 9.38 -1.45 11.86
C SER A 50 10.01 -0.06 11.96
N LEU A 51 10.12 0.66 10.84
CA LEU A 51 10.59 2.05 10.83
C LEU A 51 9.66 2.98 11.62
N GLY A 52 8.35 2.81 11.51
CA GLY A 52 7.36 3.59 12.26
C GLY A 52 7.54 3.46 13.77
N GLU A 53 7.75 2.24 14.28
CA GLU A 53 7.97 1.99 15.71
C GLU A 53 9.33 2.54 16.19
N VAL A 54 10.37 2.42 15.38
CA VAL A 54 11.68 3.03 15.68
C VAL A 54 11.55 4.55 15.74
N LEU A 55 10.97 5.17 14.72
CA LEU A 55 10.80 6.62 14.65
C LEU A 55 9.93 7.15 15.80
N ARG A 56 8.86 6.44 16.16
CA ARG A 56 8.00 6.80 17.30
C ARG A 56 8.76 6.85 18.63
N SER A 57 9.80 6.02 18.78
CA SER A 57 10.62 6.00 19.99
C SER A 57 11.67 7.11 20.06
N MET A 58 11.97 7.76 18.92
CA MET A 58 13.01 8.80 18.79
C MET A 58 12.43 10.20 18.57
N LEU A 59 11.25 10.30 17.94
CA LEU A 59 10.59 11.56 17.62
C LEU A 59 9.62 12.00 18.72
N SER A 60 9.44 13.32 18.86
CA SER A 60 8.36 13.87 19.66
C SER A 60 7.00 13.60 19.02
N THR A 61 5.92 13.61 19.81
CA THR A 61 4.55 13.37 19.33
C THR A 61 4.17 14.27 18.15
N ASN A 62 4.59 15.54 18.18
CA ASN A 62 4.32 16.49 17.10
C ASN A 62 5.05 16.12 15.80
N ALA A 63 6.32 15.73 15.90
CA ALA A 63 7.10 15.28 14.74
C ALA A 63 6.56 13.96 14.17
N MET A 64 6.10 13.05 15.03
CA MET A 64 5.47 11.80 14.58
C MET A 64 4.12 12.04 13.88
N ASN A 65 3.34 13.02 14.35
CA ASN A 65 2.09 13.41 13.68
C ASN A 65 2.36 13.98 12.28
N TYR A 66 3.36 14.86 12.14
CA TYR A 66 3.76 15.37 10.84
C TYR A 66 4.24 14.25 9.91
N PHE A 67 5.10 13.36 10.42
CA PHE A 67 5.59 12.21 9.67
C PHE A 67 4.44 11.31 9.18
N ASN A 68 3.48 10.98 10.05
CA ASN A 68 2.30 10.19 9.68
C ASN A 68 1.46 10.88 8.61
N GLN A 69 1.26 12.20 8.69
CA GLN A 69 0.56 12.97 7.67
C GLN A 69 1.30 12.93 6.33
N THR A 70 2.62 13.12 6.32
CA THR A 70 3.44 13.05 5.10
C THR A 70 3.41 11.65 4.48
N LEU A 71 3.54 10.60 5.29
CA LEU A 71 3.55 9.21 4.83
C LEU A 71 2.18 8.79 4.28
N PHE A 72 1.10 9.23 4.91
CA PHE A 72 -0.25 9.06 4.39
C PHE A 72 -0.42 9.73 3.02
N LEU A 73 0.05 10.98 2.88
CA LEU A 73 -0.03 11.72 1.62
C LEU A 73 0.79 11.04 0.51
N LEU A 74 1.97 10.51 0.84
CA LEU A 74 2.79 9.71 -0.07
C LEU A 74 2.05 8.43 -0.54
N ILE A 75 1.39 7.71 0.38
CA ILE A 75 0.58 6.53 0.03
C ILE A 75 -0.57 6.90 -0.90
N ILE A 76 -1.22 8.05 -0.68
CA ILE A 76 -2.27 8.53 -1.60
C ILE A 76 -1.70 8.77 -3.00
N ILE A 77 -0.60 9.52 -3.10
CA ILE A 77 -0.04 9.92 -4.40
C ILE A 77 0.52 8.72 -5.16
N VAL A 78 1.24 7.82 -4.48
CA VAL A 78 1.99 6.74 -5.14
C VAL A 78 1.20 5.42 -5.18
N GLY A 79 0.32 5.18 -4.22
CA GLY A 79 -0.49 3.97 -4.15
C GLY A 79 -1.88 4.17 -4.74
N VAL A 80 -2.65 5.11 -4.18
CA VAL A 80 -4.08 5.18 -4.47
C VAL A 80 -4.39 5.85 -5.81
N ILE A 81 -3.74 6.98 -6.13
CA ILE A 81 -3.97 7.67 -7.42
C ILE A 81 -3.68 6.72 -8.60
N PRO A 82 -2.54 6.01 -8.67
CA PRO A 82 -2.28 5.06 -9.74
C PRO A 82 -3.29 3.91 -9.78
N ALA A 83 -3.74 3.42 -8.61
CA ALA A 83 -4.76 2.37 -8.55
C ALA A 83 -6.10 2.85 -9.14
N ILE A 84 -6.55 4.08 -8.81
CA ILE A 84 -7.77 4.67 -9.37
C ILE A 84 -7.63 4.87 -10.89
N LEU A 85 -6.50 5.42 -11.35
CA LEU A 85 -6.24 5.59 -12.78
C LEU A 85 -6.25 4.26 -13.52
N PHE A 86 -5.65 3.22 -12.94
CA PHE A 86 -5.66 1.87 -13.50
C PHE A 86 -7.08 1.32 -13.61
N VAL A 87 -7.90 1.53 -12.58
CA VAL A 87 -9.32 1.11 -12.56
C VAL A 87 -10.09 1.81 -13.67
N ILE A 88 -9.99 3.14 -13.77
CA ILE A 88 -10.65 3.94 -14.82
C ILE A 88 -10.20 3.47 -16.21
N TYR A 89 -8.92 3.20 -16.40
CA TYR A 89 -8.38 2.68 -17.65
C TYR A 89 -8.94 1.31 -17.99
N SER A 90 -9.00 0.40 -17.01
CA SER A 90 -9.54 -0.96 -17.18
C SER A 90 -11.07 -1.00 -17.34
N ILE A 91 -11.81 -0.03 -16.81
CA ILE A 91 -13.29 0.01 -16.88
C ILE A 91 -13.79 -0.05 -18.33
N LYS A 92 -13.13 0.62 -19.28
CA LYS A 92 -13.56 0.60 -20.69
C LYS A 92 -13.44 -0.78 -21.33
N SER A 93 -12.36 -1.52 -21.03
CA SER A 93 -12.18 -2.87 -21.55
C SER A 93 -13.03 -3.89 -20.79
N ASP A 94 -13.21 -3.67 -19.49
CA ASP A 94 -14.00 -4.51 -18.59
C ASP A 94 -15.52 -4.39 -18.88
N PHE A 95 -16.03 -3.24 -19.32
CA PHE A 95 -17.42 -3.08 -19.77
C PHE A 95 -17.72 -3.92 -21.01
N LYS A 96 -16.77 -4.00 -21.96
CA LYS A 96 -16.92 -4.80 -23.17
C LYS A 96 -16.98 -6.30 -22.85
N LYS A 97 -16.26 -6.72 -21.81
CA LYS A 97 -16.22 -8.09 -21.31
C LYS A 97 -17.39 -8.45 -20.38
N TRP A 98 -18.05 -7.46 -19.79
CA TRP A 98 -19.29 -7.66 -19.04
C TRP A 98 -20.47 -8.08 -19.92
N SER A 99 -20.41 -7.75 -21.21
CA SER A 99 -21.42 -8.13 -22.20
C SER A 99 -21.37 -9.60 -22.61
N ASP A 100 -20.28 -10.32 -22.31
CA ASP A 100 -20.06 -11.70 -22.77
C ASP A 100 -19.66 -12.62 -21.60
N PRO A 101 -20.64 -13.21 -20.89
CA PRO A 101 -20.41 -14.01 -19.68
C PRO A 101 -19.59 -15.28 -19.92
N ASP A 102 -19.56 -15.78 -21.15
CA ASP A 102 -18.95 -17.05 -21.54
C ASP A 102 -17.42 -16.95 -21.76
N GLU A 103 -16.86 -15.73 -21.81
CA GLU A 103 -15.43 -15.51 -22.00
C GLU A 103 -14.60 -15.84 -20.73
N TYR A 104 -15.24 -15.95 -19.56
CA TYR A 104 -14.56 -16.18 -18.29
C TYR A 104 -14.84 -17.55 -17.67
N LYS A 105 -13.79 -18.39 -17.61
CA LYS A 105 -13.79 -19.70 -16.93
C LYS A 105 -14.18 -19.64 -15.44
N TYR A 106 -13.98 -18.49 -14.77
CA TYR A 106 -14.31 -18.28 -13.36
C TYR A 106 -14.93 -16.90 -13.11
N TYR A 107 -16.16 -16.70 -13.57
CA TYR A 107 -16.95 -15.46 -13.42
C TYR A 107 -17.04 -14.95 -11.96
N TRP A 108 -16.99 -15.85 -10.97
CA TRP A 108 -17.07 -15.47 -9.55
C TRP A 108 -15.85 -14.68 -9.04
N LEU A 109 -14.64 -15.00 -9.53
CA LEU A 109 -13.41 -14.25 -9.20
C LEU A 109 -13.50 -12.80 -9.68
N TYR A 110 -14.17 -12.58 -10.81
CA TYR A 110 -14.42 -11.24 -11.33
C TYR A 110 -15.32 -10.45 -10.40
N LYS A 111 -16.45 -11.02 -9.94
CA LYS A 111 -17.32 -10.39 -8.94
C LYS A 111 -16.57 -10.03 -7.65
N ILE A 112 -15.74 -10.95 -7.14
CA ILE A 112 -14.92 -10.70 -5.95
C ILE A 112 -13.96 -9.53 -6.16
N ARG A 113 -13.31 -9.42 -7.33
CA ARG A 113 -12.43 -8.30 -7.67
C ARG A 113 -13.15 -6.96 -7.53
N TYR A 114 -14.36 -6.81 -8.06
CA TYR A 114 -15.12 -5.54 -7.95
C TYR A 114 -15.63 -5.27 -6.54
N ILE A 115 -16.01 -6.30 -5.79
CA ILE A 115 -16.39 -6.14 -4.37
C ILE A 115 -15.20 -5.62 -3.56
N LEU A 116 -14.01 -6.21 -3.74
CA LEU A 116 -12.77 -5.72 -3.12
C LEU A 116 -12.47 -4.28 -3.53
N LEU A 117 -12.67 -3.94 -4.80
CA LEU A 117 -12.44 -2.60 -5.34
C LEU A 117 -13.41 -1.57 -4.77
N MET A 118 -14.68 -1.93 -4.61
CA MET A 118 -15.69 -1.10 -3.95
C MET A 118 -15.32 -0.88 -2.49
N PHE A 119 -14.93 -1.93 -1.77
CA PHE A 119 -14.51 -1.82 -0.37
C PHE A 119 -13.26 -0.94 -0.21
N LEU A 120 -12.27 -1.09 -1.08
CA LEU A 120 -11.08 -0.25 -1.14
C LEU A 120 -11.45 1.23 -1.36
N THR A 121 -12.37 1.49 -2.30
CA THR A 121 -12.86 2.84 -2.59
C THR A 121 -13.56 3.46 -1.37
N ILE A 122 -14.39 2.70 -0.66
CA ILE A 122 -15.06 3.18 0.57
C ILE A 122 -14.05 3.53 1.66
N ILE A 123 -13.09 2.62 1.93
CA ILE A 123 -12.01 2.88 2.90
C ILE A 123 -11.26 4.15 2.52
N PHE A 124 -10.97 4.33 1.23
CA PHE A 124 -10.25 5.50 0.74
C PHE A 124 -11.03 6.80 0.95
N ILE A 125 -12.34 6.83 0.65
CA ILE A 125 -13.19 8.01 0.89
C ILE A 125 -13.21 8.36 2.38
N VAL A 126 -13.36 7.37 3.25
CA VAL A 126 -13.33 7.57 4.71
C VAL A 126 -11.96 8.12 5.16
N ALA A 127 -10.87 7.61 4.59
CA ALA A 127 -9.53 8.07 4.88
C ALA A 127 -9.31 9.53 4.43
N LEU A 128 -9.76 9.89 3.24
CA LEU A 128 -9.74 11.28 2.74
C LEU A 128 -10.56 12.21 3.63
N TYR A 129 -11.75 11.78 4.06
CA TYR A 129 -12.60 12.56 4.96
C TYR A 129 -11.91 12.82 6.31
N ARG A 130 -11.27 11.80 6.90
CA ARG A 130 -10.48 11.96 8.12
C ARG A 130 -9.28 12.89 7.91
N PHE A 131 -8.60 12.77 6.77
CA PHE A 131 -7.49 13.66 6.43
C PHE A 131 -7.95 15.12 6.31
N TYR A 132 -9.08 15.36 5.63
CA TYR A 132 -9.69 16.68 5.53
C TYR A 132 -10.03 17.25 6.92
N LEU A 133 -10.63 16.45 7.81
CA LEU A 133 -10.91 16.89 9.18
C LEU A 133 -9.64 17.28 9.95
N ILE A 134 -8.59 16.47 9.85
CA ILE A 134 -7.30 16.79 10.48
C ILE A 134 -6.71 18.07 9.91
N TYR A 135 -6.71 18.24 8.59
CA TYR A 135 -6.22 19.45 7.94
C TYR A 135 -7.01 20.68 8.40
N LYS A 136 -8.34 20.60 8.45
CA LYS A 136 -9.19 21.69 8.93
C LYS A 136 -8.90 22.05 10.38
N ILE A 137 -8.72 21.08 11.28
CA ILE A 137 -8.44 21.34 12.70
C ILE A 137 -7.05 21.93 12.92
N VAL A 138 -6.07 21.55 12.11
CA VAL A 138 -4.66 21.97 12.29
C VAL A 138 -4.35 23.30 11.61
N PHE A 139 -5.02 23.61 10.49
CA PHE A 139 -4.71 24.78 9.65
C PHE A 139 -5.84 25.81 9.52
N THR A 140 -6.99 25.61 10.18
CA THR A 140 -8.11 26.58 10.25
C THR A 140 -8.42 26.90 11.71
#